data_AF-A0A918K5V9-F1
#
_entry.id   AF-A0A918K5V9-F1
#
_cell.length_a   1.000
_cell.length_b   1.000
_cell.length_c   1.000
_cell.angle_alpha   90.00
_cell.angle_beta   90.00
_cell.angle_gamma   90.00
#
_symmetry.space_group_name_H-M   'P 1'
#
loop_
_entity.id
_entity.type
_entity.pdbx_description
1 polymer ?
#
loop_
_entity_poly.entity_id
_entity_poly.type
_entity_poly.pdbx_seq_one_letter_code
_entity_poly.pdbx_strand_id
1 'polypeptide(L)'
;MQQLSTSLDSFLSSKEQVAVLKGAWGVGKTHFWDAYIDRKIRQNGLHQIAYSYVSLFGQSSLEGVKAKVFQQARAVQAKDVIEKAFDESFSESTSLMDRVPWIREGLSKAKRRSPWLGWFSKHADSIPYLTKFSGLIGSVEYGLVQDYIVCFDDLERKQDSLSIKEVMGLVDELARRKHCKVILIFNQESLSCEEEQKAYETYREKVVDIELTMLPAVRENFQLVFDSASVDFKPVLRVAEELGIVNIRVLMKMKSTLNRFDELLSDVHEITRQTFATHVAVLAWGYFDQDPHLDFRGIVERLSGNPWLSYFSKKEDEENPADRRFRTISSNLQLRGFDLDPYISRYLESGLIDEEALKRDLEEISQNQINLEVSSKFSEAWGIYTDSFEDNLDEFKGALIEALGDLSRVSLGDFSSAIDTLEEFGEDVSGYVSEYLKVHQHSLGMVDRTHPMRYERIKNPALRNGIDQIADKAKSFSIDEVAEKIATQHGWNPEDIKYLESLSKDDFKVWMKSSPENLTVKLRGGLLMFRDLQSSNPEDGKRYAAIVQNVETALREVASENEFNRRRVKNIYEVE
;
A
#
# COMPACT_ATOMS: atom_id res chain seq x y z
N MET A 1 10.82 -19.02 -19.14
CA MET A 1 9.57 -19.45 -19.84
C MET A 1 9.75 -20.23 -21.15
N GLN A 2 10.66 -19.85 -22.05
CA GLN A 2 10.81 -20.49 -23.37
C GLN A 2 11.18 -21.98 -23.31
N GLN A 3 12.03 -22.37 -22.36
CA GLN A 3 12.40 -23.77 -22.12
C GLN A 3 11.20 -24.63 -21.72
N LEU A 4 10.30 -24.13 -20.85
CA LEU A 4 9.07 -24.82 -20.49
C LEU A 4 8.18 -25.08 -21.71
N SER A 5 8.02 -24.08 -22.58
CA SER A 5 7.26 -24.26 -23.83
C SER A 5 7.91 -25.30 -24.74
N THR A 6 9.24 -25.34 -24.83
CA THR A 6 9.96 -26.33 -25.64
C THR A 6 9.76 -27.75 -25.11
N SER A 7 9.83 -27.93 -23.79
CA SER A 7 9.56 -29.24 -23.17
C SER A 7 8.11 -29.68 -23.35
N LEU A 8 7.15 -28.76 -23.24
CA LEU A 8 5.74 -29.06 -23.49
C LEU A 8 5.45 -29.37 -24.96
N ASP A 9 6.15 -28.73 -25.90
CA ASP A 9 6.03 -29.03 -27.33
C ASP A 9 6.53 -30.46 -27.61
N SER A 10 7.65 -30.84 -27.01
CA SER A 10 8.18 -32.21 -27.05
C SER A 10 7.18 -33.20 -26.46
N PHE A 11 6.63 -32.90 -25.28
CA PHE A 11 5.62 -33.73 -24.61
C PHE A 11 4.39 -33.98 -25.48
N LEU A 12 3.80 -32.93 -26.05
CA LEU A 12 2.59 -33.06 -26.86
C LEU A 12 2.82 -33.87 -28.13
N SER A 13 4.04 -33.84 -28.66
CA SER A 13 4.43 -34.55 -29.90
C SER A 13 4.98 -35.95 -29.65
N SER A 14 5.36 -36.29 -28.41
CA SER A 14 5.96 -37.58 -28.06
C SER A 14 4.92 -38.64 -27.70
N LYS A 15 5.39 -39.83 -27.33
CA LYS A 15 4.58 -40.91 -26.76
C LYS A 15 4.28 -40.74 -25.27
N GLU A 16 4.89 -39.76 -24.61
CA GLU A 16 4.67 -39.48 -23.18
C GLU A 16 3.25 -38.96 -23.00
N GLN A 17 2.58 -39.31 -21.91
CA GLN A 17 1.16 -39.04 -21.74
C GLN A 17 0.87 -38.25 -20.47
N VAL A 18 1.74 -38.26 -19.47
CA VAL A 18 1.52 -37.52 -18.23
C VAL A 18 2.68 -36.55 -17.98
N ALA A 19 2.35 -35.26 -17.90
CA ALA A 19 3.27 -34.22 -17.49
C ALA A 19 2.82 -33.55 -16.19
N VAL A 20 3.78 -33.14 -15.38
CA VAL A 20 3.56 -32.34 -14.16
C VAL A 20 4.19 -30.97 -14.35
N LEU A 21 3.44 -29.91 -14.08
CA LEU A 21 3.91 -28.53 -13.96
C LEU A 21 3.77 -28.07 -12.51
N LYS A 22 4.88 -28.05 -11.78
CA LYS A 22 4.94 -27.69 -10.36
C LYS A 22 5.65 -26.36 -10.12
N GLY A 23 5.42 -25.79 -8.94
CA GLY A 23 6.02 -24.52 -8.51
C GLY A 23 5.23 -23.90 -7.37
N ALA A 24 5.80 -22.90 -6.72
CA ALA A 24 5.17 -22.21 -5.59
C ALA A 24 3.83 -21.56 -5.97
N TRP A 25 3.06 -21.14 -4.96
CA TRP A 25 1.82 -20.40 -5.20
C TRP A 25 2.08 -19.04 -5.84
N GLY A 26 1.19 -18.65 -6.76
CA GLY A 26 1.24 -17.33 -7.38
C GLY A 26 2.32 -17.11 -8.43
N VAL A 27 3.21 -18.08 -8.70
CA VAL A 27 4.28 -17.95 -9.73
C VAL A 27 3.75 -17.90 -11.17
N GLY A 28 2.46 -18.17 -11.40
CA GLY A 28 1.83 -18.06 -12.73
C GLY A 28 1.68 -19.36 -13.51
N LYS A 29 1.68 -20.53 -12.85
CA LYS A 29 1.54 -21.85 -13.51
C LYS A 29 0.29 -21.96 -14.40
N THR A 30 -0.89 -21.68 -13.83
CA THR A 30 -2.17 -21.70 -14.54
C THR A 30 -2.19 -20.70 -15.69
N HIS A 31 -1.76 -19.45 -15.43
CA HIS A 31 -1.68 -18.40 -16.46
C HIS A 31 -0.75 -18.80 -17.62
N PHE A 32 0.40 -19.41 -17.33
CA PHE A 32 1.30 -19.94 -18.34
C PHE A 32 0.66 -21.06 -19.16
N TRP A 33 0.06 -22.04 -18.50
CA TRP A 33 -0.56 -23.18 -19.15
C TRP A 33 -1.71 -22.74 -20.05
N ASP A 34 -2.60 -21.89 -19.55
CA ASP A 34 -3.75 -21.37 -20.31
C ASP A 34 -3.28 -20.62 -21.56
N ALA A 35 -2.32 -19.71 -21.42
CA ALA A 35 -1.75 -18.98 -22.55
C ALA A 35 -1.05 -19.92 -23.56
N TYR A 36 -0.35 -20.94 -23.07
CA TYR A 36 0.33 -21.93 -23.89
C TYR A 36 -0.67 -22.79 -24.69
N ILE A 37 -1.67 -23.37 -24.02
CA ILE A 37 -2.62 -24.29 -24.65
C ILE A 37 -3.56 -23.56 -25.61
N ASP A 38 -4.02 -22.36 -25.24
CA ASP A 38 -4.85 -21.53 -26.10
C ASP A 38 -4.12 -21.16 -27.39
N ARG A 39 -2.82 -20.86 -27.31
CA ARG A 39 -1.99 -20.61 -28.50
C ARG A 39 -1.91 -21.85 -29.38
N LYS A 40 -1.70 -23.04 -28.81
CA LYS A 40 -1.64 -24.29 -29.57
C LYS A 40 -2.96 -24.62 -30.26
N ILE A 41 -4.08 -24.41 -29.57
CA ILE A 41 -5.43 -24.59 -30.14
C ILE A 41 -5.64 -23.63 -31.32
N ARG A 42 -5.35 -22.33 -31.15
CA ARG A 42 -5.49 -21.33 -32.23
C ARG A 42 -4.62 -21.62 -33.45
N GLN A 43 -3.47 -22.27 -33.26
CA GLN A 43 -2.54 -22.63 -34.33
C GLN A 43 -2.85 -23.99 -34.97
N ASN A 44 -3.93 -24.68 -34.56
CA ASN A 44 -4.22 -26.06 -34.94
C ASN A 44 -3.02 -26.99 -34.70
N GLY A 45 -2.23 -26.72 -33.65
CA GLY A 45 -0.99 -27.41 -33.34
C GLY A 45 -1.15 -28.63 -32.44
N LEU A 46 -2.38 -29.15 -32.31
CA LEU A 46 -2.74 -30.28 -31.46
C LEU A 46 -3.26 -31.42 -32.33
N HIS A 47 -3.08 -32.66 -31.88
CA HIS A 47 -3.61 -33.85 -32.55
C HIS A 47 -4.89 -34.39 -31.86
N GLN A 48 -4.99 -34.17 -30.55
CA GLN A 48 -6.13 -34.58 -29.71
C GLN A 48 -7.43 -33.95 -30.19
N ILE A 49 -8.57 -34.58 -29.90
CA ILE A 49 -9.89 -34.13 -30.38
C ILE A 49 -10.51 -33.05 -29.51
N ALA A 50 -10.18 -33.03 -28.21
CA ALA A 50 -10.70 -32.05 -27.26
C ALA A 50 -9.68 -31.69 -26.17
N TYR A 51 -9.91 -30.57 -25.51
CA TYR A 51 -9.19 -30.11 -24.33
C TYR A 51 -10.16 -29.89 -23.18
N SER A 52 -9.86 -30.42 -22.00
CA SER A 52 -10.62 -30.17 -20.77
C SER A 52 -9.71 -29.62 -19.67
N TYR A 53 -10.11 -28.48 -19.10
CA TYR A 53 -9.50 -27.95 -17.88
C TYR A 53 -10.39 -28.26 -16.69
N VAL A 54 -9.83 -28.91 -15.66
CA VAL A 54 -10.55 -29.33 -14.45
C VAL A 54 -9.78 -28.87 -13.21
N SER A 55 -10.30 -27.88 -12.50
CA SER A 55 -9.78 -27.53 -11.17
C SER A 55 -10.27 -28.57 -10.15
N LEU A 56 -9.33 -29.13 -9.39
CA LEU A 56 -9.58 -30.04 -8.28
C LEU A 56 -9.94 -29.30 -7.00
N PHE A 57 -9.90 -27.96 -6.99
CA PHE A 57 -10.33 -27.14 -5.86
C PHE A 57 -11.73 -27.51 -5.40
N GLY A 58 -11.86 -27.91 -4.13
CA GLY A 58 -13.13 -28.24 -3.50
C GLY A 58 -13.82 -29.49 -4.08
N GLN A 59 -13.15 -30.31 -4.88
CA GLN A 59 -13.71 -31.58 -5.36
C GLN A 59 -13.69 -32.65 -4.27
N SER A 60 -14.80 -33.36 -4.14
CA SER A 60 -15.06 -34.27 -3.02
C SER A 60 -15.18 -35.75 -3.42
N SER A 61 -15.29 -36.06 -4.71
CA SER A 61 -15.46 -37.43 -5.22
C SER A 61 -14.84 -37.63 -6.60
N LEU A 62 -14.36 -38.84 -6.88
CA LEU A 62 -13.77 -39.22 -8.16
C LEU A 62 -14.80 -39.16 -9.31
N GLU A 63 -16.05 -39.54 -9.04
CA GLU A 63 -17.14 -39.48 -10.02
C GLU A 63 -17.42 -38.04 -10.47
N GLY A 64 -17.40 -37.08 -9.53
CA GLY A 64 -17.55 -35.66 -9.85
C GLY A 64 -16.43 -35.15 -10.75
N VAL A 65 -15.18 -35.58 -10.49
CA VAL A 65 -14.03 -35.26 -11.34
C VAL A 65 -14.18 -35.87 -12.74
N LYS A 66 -14.56 -37.16 -12.84
CA LYS A 66 -14.80 -37.84 -14.13
C LYS A 66 -15.87 -37.14 -14.96
N ALA A 67 -16.97 -36.72 -14.34
CA ALA A 67 -18.02 -35.97 -15.01
C ALA A 67 -17.51 -34.61 -15.54
N LYS A 68 -16.70 -33.90 -14.76
CA LYS A 68 -16.10 -32.61 -15.19
C LYS A 68 -15.15 -32.74 -16.37
N VAL A 69 -14.33 -33.80 -16.43
CA VAL A 69 -13.43 -34.07 -17.57
C VAL A 69 -14.20 -34.14 -18.88
N PHE A 70 -15.40 -34.73 -18.85
CA PHE A 70 -16.30 -34.61 -19.98
C PHE A 70 -16.85 -33.19 -20.01
N GLN A 71 -17.75 -32.79 -19.12
CA GLN A 71 -18.55 -31.55 -19.21
C GLN A 71 -17.80 -30.23 -19.49
N GLN A 72 -16.51 -30.12 -19.14
CA GLN A 72 -15.69 -28.92 -19.37
C GLN A 72 -14.85 -28.98 -20.65
N ALA A 73 -14.93 -30.06 -21.44
CA ALA A 73 -14.13 -30.20 -22.63
C ALA A 73 -14.62 -29.32 -23.79
N ARG A 74 -13.65 -28.71 -24.49
CA ARG A 74 -13.86 -27.94 -25.71
C ARG A 74 -13.18 -28.64 -26.88
N ALA A 75 -13.81 -28.56 -28.05
CA ALA A 75 -13.27 -29.09 -29.29
C ALA A 75 -11.97 -28.36 -29.68
N VAL A 76 -10.96 -29.11 -30.13
CA VAL A 76 -9.70 -28.53 -30.64
C VAL A 76 -9.35 -28.99 -32.07
N GLN A 77 -10.23 -29.79 -32.68
CA GLN A 77 -10.15 -30.26 -34.07
C GLN A 77 -11.36 -29.80 -34.90
N ALA A 78 -11.27 -30.01 -36.21
CA ALA A 78 -12.40 -29.87 -37.11
C ALA A 78 -13.55 -30.83 -36.76
N LYS A 79 -14.77 -30.41 -37.07
CA LYS A 79 -16.01 -31.08 -36.66
C LYS A 79 -16.12 -32.52 -37.15
N ASP A 80 -15.70 -32.78 -38.38
CA ASP A 80 -15.72 -34.10 -39.02
C ASP A 80 -14.77 -35.10 -38.34
N VAL A 81 -13.59 -34.64 -37.91
CA VAL A 81 -12.64 -35.46 -37.15
C VAL A 81 -13.24 -35.87 -35.81
N ILE A 82 -13.88 -34.92 -35.13
CA ILE A 82 -14.55 -35.16 -33.84
C ILE A 82 -15.71 -36.14 -34.01
N GLU A 83 -16.56 -35.93 -35.01
CA GLU A 83 -17.70 -36.84 -35.30
C GLU A 83 -17.24 -38.28 -35.47
N LYS A 84 -16.19 -38.50 -36.26
CA LYS A 84 -15.63 -39.83 -36.50
C LYS A 84 -15.09 -40.46 -35.22
N ALA A 85 -14.29 -39.72 -34.44
CA ALA A 85 -13.70 -40.23 -33.21
C ALA A 85 -14.77 -40.55 -32.13
N PHE A 86 -15.83 -39.74 -32.07
CA PHE A 86 -16.96 -39.99 -31.18
C PHE A 86 -17.78 -41.20 -31.58
N ASP A 87 -18.06 -41.37 -32.87
CA ASP A 87 -18.79 -42.54 -33.36
C ASP A 87 -18.01 -43.84 -33.08
N GLU A 88 -16.68 -43.82 -33.25
CA GLU A 88 -15.78 -44.93 -32.89
C GLU A 88 -15.86 -45.22 -31.38
N SER A 89 -15.63 -44.21 -30.54
CA SER A 89 -15.64 -44.34 -29.06
C SER A 89 -17.01 -44.76 -28.50
N PHE A 90 -18.09 -44.24 -29.08
CA PHE A 90 -19.47 -44.61 -28.73
C PHE A 90 -19.73 -46.06 -29.12
N SER A 91 -19.37 -46.47 -30.34
CA SER A 91 -19.58 -47.85 -30.81
C SER A 91 -18.85 -48.88 -29.94
N GLU A 92 -17.61 -48.57 -29.54
CA GLU A 92 -16.81 -49.41 -28.65
C GLU A 92 -17.46 -49.49 -27.26
N SER A 93 -17.86 -48.35 -26.69
CA SER A 93 -18.54 -48.27 -25.39
C SER A 93 -19.90 -48.98 -25.38
N THR A 94 -20.66 -48.92 -26.48
CA THR A 94 -21.96 -49.57 -26.61
C THR A 94 -21.86 -51.06 -26.93
N SER A 95 -20.79 -51.53 -27.57
CA SER A 95 -20.61 -52.96 -27.89
C SER A 95 -20.65 -53.87 -26.65
N LEU A 96 -20.26 -53.33 -25.49
CA LEU A 96 -20.38 -53.97 -24.18
C LEU A 96 -21.82 -53.97 -23.64
N MET A 97 -22.62 -52.96 -23.98
CA MET A 97 -24.01 -52.79 -23.55
C MET A 97 -25.04 -53.40 -24.53
N ASP A 98 -24.64 -53.69 -25.77
CA ASP A 98 -25.48 -54.29 -26.83
C ASP A 98 -25.93 -55.73 -26.52
N ARG A 99 -25.44 -56.33 -25.43
CA ARG A 99 -25.91 -57.61 -24.87
C ARG A 99 -27.23 -57.49 -24.10
N VAL A 100 -27.77 -56.28 -23.98
CA VAL A 100 -28.95 -55.97 -23.18
C VAL A 100 -30.09 -55.47 -24.10
N PRO A 101 -31.11 -56.30 -24.41
CA PRO A 101 -32.09 -56.02 -25.46
C PRO A 101 -32.87 -54.70 -25.32
N TRP A 102 -33.15 -54.28 -24.08
CA TRP A 102 -33.91 -53.05 -23.79
C TRP A 102 -33.10 -51.76 -23.95
N ILE A 103 -31.76 -51.84 -23.91
CA ILE A 103 -30.85 -50.69 -24.09
C ILE A 103 -30.67 -50.38 -25.59
N ARG A 104 -30.68 -51.41 -26.44
CA ARG A 104 -30.54 -51.33 -27.90
C ARG A 104 -31.65 -50.53 -28.59
N GLU A 105 -32.88 -50.61 -28.09
CA GLU A 105 -34.03 -49.84 -28.64
C GLU A 105 -33.97 -48.34 -28.30
N GLY A 106 -33.42 -47.98 -27.14
CA GLY A 106 -33.25 -46.58 -26.72
C GLY A 106 -32.10 -45.87 -27.45
N LEU A 107 -30.96 -46.55 -27.62
CA LEU A 107 -29.75 -45.97 -28.22
C LEU A 107 -29.83 -45.81 -29.74
N SER A 108 -30.53 -46.70 -30.44
CA SER A 108 -30.69 -46.62 -31.90
C SER A 108 -31.50 -45.39 -32.37
N LYS A 109 -32.37 -44.84 -31.51
CA LYS A 109 -33.04 -43.55 -31.74
C LYS A 109 -32.14 -42.35 -31.46
N ALA A 110 -31.21 -42.46 -30.50
CA ALA A 110 -30.24 -41.42 -30.16
C ALA A 110 -29.16 -41.23 -31.25
N LYS A 111 -28.84 -42.30 -32.00
CA LYS A 111 -27.90 -42.30 -33.13
C LYS A 111 -28.26 -41.33 -34.28
N ARG A 112 -29.52 -40.86 -34.35
CA ARG A 112 -30.06 -40.12 -35.51
C ARG A 112 -30.17 -38.60 -35.33
N ARG A 113 -29.85 -38.08 -34.16
CA ARG A 113 -29.80 -36.63 -33.86
C ARG A 113 -28.60 -36.43 -32.98
N SER A 114 -27.46 -35.93 -33.48
CA SER A 114 -26.22 -35.73 -32.71
C SER A 114 -26.40 -34.72 -31.56
N PRO A 115 -26.77 -35.12 -30.33
CA PRO A 115 -26.95 -34.19 -29.23
C PRO A 115 -25.58 -33.86 -28.63
N TRP A 116 -24.59 -34.74 -28.80
CA TRP A 116 -23.26 -34.60 -28.25
C TRP A 116 -22.39 -33.59 -29.02
N LEU A 117 -22.63 -33.36 -30.31
CA LEU A 117 -21.99 -32.23 -30.98
C LEU A 117 -22.54 -30.88 -30.49
N GLY A 118 -23.78 -30.89 -29.99
CA GLY A 118 -24.38 -29.75 -29.31
C GLY A 118 -23.58 -29.33 -28.09
N TRP A 119 -23.04 -30.26 -27.29
CA TRP A 119 -22.33 -29.89 -26.04
C TRP A 119 -20.97 -29.22 -26.32
N PHE A 120 -20.21 -29.65 -27.34
CA PHE A 120 -18.96 -28.99 -27.73
C PHE A 120 -19.15 -27.67 -28.48
N SER A 121 -20.30 -27.47 -29.13
CA SER A 121 -20.60 -26.23 -29.88
C SER A 121 -21.27 -25.14 -29.03
N LYS A 122 -21.47 -25.37 -27.73
CA LYS A 122 -22.29 -24.52 -26.84
C LYS A 122 -21.49 -23.66 -25.88
N HIS A 123 -20.94 -22.60 -26.45
CA HIS A 123 -20.90 -21.29 -25.80
C HIS A 123 -21.94 -20.35 -26.46
N ALA A 124 -23.20 -20.83 -26.58
CA ALA A 124 -24.34 -20.05 -27.04
C ALA A 124 -25.66 -20.47 -26.33
N ASP A 125 -26.36 -19.45 -25.82
CA ASP A 125 -27.43 -19.40 -24.81
C ASP A 125 -28.77 -20.11 -25.09
N SER A 126 -28.81 -21.33 -25.63
CA SER A 126 -30.13 -21.97 -25.83
C SER A 126 -30.10 -23.50 -25.92
N ILE A 127 -30.08 -24.20 -24.78
CA ILE A 127 -30.82 -25.48 -24.66
C ILE A 127 -31.62 -25.39 -23.35
N PRO A 128 -32.94 -25.17 -23.43
CA PRO A 128 -33.86 -25.62 -22.41
C PRO A 128 -34.07 -27.14 -22.57
N TYR A 129 -34.22 -27.88 -21.46
CA TYR A 129 -34.57 -29.32 -21.35
C TYR A 129 -33.47 -30.39 -21.11
N LEU A 130 -32.47 -30.16 -20.25
CA LEU A 130 -31.58 -31.25 -19.77
C LEU A 130 -31.36 -31.26 -18.25
N THR A 131 -32.43 -31.20 -17.46
CA THR A 131 -32.35 -31.19 -15.97
C THR A 131 -32.89 -32.44 -15.27
N LYS A 132 -33.10 -33.59 -15.93
CA LYS A 132 -33.69 -34.78 -15.26
C LYS A 132 -33.09 -36.16 -15.60
N PHE A 133 -31.76 -36.29 -15.73
CA PHE A 133 -31.09 -37.61 -15.78
C PHE A 133 -29.70 -37.55 -15.15
N SER A 134 -29.59 -37.39 -13.82
CA SER A 134 -28.31 -37.10 -13.15
C SER A 134 -27.50 -38.33 -12.69
N GLY A 135 -28.07 -39.54 -12.61
CA GLY A 135 -27.38 -40.68 -11.97
C GLY A 135 -26.69 -41.69 -12.90
N LEU A 136 -27.12 -41.80 -14.17
CA LEU A 136 -26.64 -42.84 -15.11
C LEU A 136 -25.87 -42.27 -16.31
N ILE A 137 -25.87 -40.96 -16.48
CA ILE A 137 -25.22 -40.31 -17.63
C ILE A 137 -23.70 -40.18 -17.42
N GLY A 138 -23.23 -39.96 -16.19
CA GLY A 138 -21.80 -39.71 -15.92
C GLY A 138 -20.86 -40.82 -16.40
N SER A 139 -21.24 -42.10 -16.26
CA SER A 139 -20.44 -43.23 -16.73
C SER A 139 -20.41 -43.36 -18.25
N VAL A 140 -21.50 -42.98 -18.93
CA VAL A 140 -21.56 -42.96 -20.40
C VAL A 140 -20.78 -41.77 -20.95
N GLU A 141 -20.95 -40.59 -20.36
CA GLU A 141 -20.18 -39.37 -20.68
C GLU A 141 -18.67 -39.62 -20.54
N TYR A 142 -18.24 -40.15 -19.40
CA TYR A 142 -16.84 -40.48 -19.20
C TYR A 142 -16.36 -41.62 -20.13
N GLY A 143 -17.23 -42.56 -20.50
CA GLY A 143 -16.95 -43.58 -21.52
C GLY A 143 -16.49 -42.97 -22.85
N LEU A 144 -17.06 -41.83 -23.24
CA LEU A 144 -16.75 -41.12 -24.48
C LEU A 144 -15.47 -40.27 -24.43
N VAL A 145 -14.88 -40.06 -23.26
CA VAL A 145 -13.59 -39.36 -23.14
C VAL A 145 -12.52 -40.23 -23.77
N GLN A 146 -11.96 -39.81 -24.89
CA GLN A 146 -10.90 -40.53 -25.61
C GLN A 146 -10.05 -39.52 -26.39
N ASP A 147 -8.71 -39.66 -26.35
CA ASP A 147 -7.77 -38.80 -27.07
C ASP A 147 -7.94 -37.30 -26.76
N TYR A 148 -8.11 -36.98 -25.48
CA TYR A 148 -8.20 -35.59 -24.98
C TYR A 148 -6.86 -35.10 -24.49
N ILE A 149 -6.72 -33.77 -24.40
CA ILE A 149 -5.79 -33.12 -23.46
C ILE A 149 -6.57 -32.79 -22.20
N VAL A 150 -6.16 -33.30 -21.04
CA VAL A 150 -6.81 -33.06 -19.75
C VAL A 150 -5.84 -32.35 -18.83
N CYS A 151 -6.19 -31.15 -18.38
CA CYS A 151 -5.45 -30.43 -17.36
C CYS A 151 -6.18 -30.55 -16.01
N PHE A 152 -5.52 -31.13 -15.02
CA PHE A 152 -5.96 -31.06 -13.63
C PHE A 152 -5.14 -30.00 -12.89
N ASP A 153 -5.80 -28.95 -12.40
CA ASP A 153 -5.16 -27.90 -11.60
C ASP A 153 -5.60 -27.96 -10.13
N ASP A 154 -4.89 -27.27 -9.24
CA ASP A 154 -5.15 -27.17 -7.80
C ASP A 154 -5.21 -28.55 -7.09
N LEU A 155 -4.35 -29.51 -7.46
CA LEU A 155 -4.33 -30.86 -6.84
C LEU A 155 -4.23 -30.80 -5.32
N GLU A 156 -3.46 -29.85 -4.79
CA GLU A 156 -3.23 -29.64 -3.36
C GLU A 156 -4.45 -29.08 -2.61
N ARG A 157 -5.52 -28.68 -3.33
CA ARG A 157 -6.70 -28.04 -2.75
C ARG A 157 -8.00 -28.84 -2.97
N LYS A 158 -7.88 -30.12 -3.31
CA LYS A 158 -8.99 -31.09 -3.26
C LYS A 158 -9.52 -31.24 -1.83
N GLN A 159 -10.74 -31.77 -1.65
CA GLN A 159 -11.21 -32.14 -0.32
C GLN A 159 -10.56 -33.44 0.15
N ASP A 160 -10.43 -33.61 1.46
CA ASP A 160 -9.84 -34.82 2.08
C ASP A 160 -10.58 -36.12 1.72
N SER A 161 -11.88 -36.03 1.38
CA SER A 161 -12.67 -37.18 0.93
C SER A 161 -12.23 -37.74 -0.43
N LEU A 162 -11.52 -36.94 -1.24
CA LEU A 162 -10.94 -37.38 -2.50
C LEU A 162 -9.44 -37.60 -2.29
N SER A 163 -8.99 -38.84 -2.31
CA SER A 163 -7.58 -39.15 -2.07
C SER A 163 -6.71 -38.86 -3.31
N ILE A 164 -5.44 -38.49 -3.08
CA ILE A 164 -4.48 -38.30 -4.19
C ILE A 164 -4.28 -39.59 -4.99
N LYS A 165 -4.38 -40.74 -4.33
CA LYS A 165 -4.33 -42.07 -4.96
C LYS A 165 -5.43 -42.26 -6.00
N GLU A 166 -6.67 -41.85 -5.69
CA GLU A 166 -7.79 -41.96 -6.63
C GLU A 166 -7.59 -41.05 -7.84
N VAL A 167 -7.11 -39.81 -7.61
CA VAL A 167 -6.79 -38.87 -8.70
C VAL A 167 -5.67 -39.43 -9.58
N MET A 168 -4.57 -39.91 -8.99
CA MET A 168 -3.46 -40.51 -9.74
C MET A 168 -3.88 -41.78 -10.49
N GLY A 169 -4.80 -42.57 -9.93
CA GLY A 169 -5.40 -43.71 -10.62
C GLY A 169 -6.23 -43.30 -11.84
N LEU A 170 -6.97 -42.19 -11.74
CA LEU A 170 -7.68 -41.61 -12.88
C LEU A 170 -6.71 -41.06 -13.94
N VAL A 171 -5.62 -40.42 -13.53
CA VAL A 171 -4.58 -39.93 -14.44
C VAL A 171 -3.97 -41.09 -15.24
N ASP A 172 -3.61 -42.18 -14.58
CA ASP A 172 -3.10 -43.39 -15.24
C ASP A 172 -4.14 -44.01 -16.19
N GLU A 173 -5.42 -44.06 -15.79
CA GLU A 173 -6.51 -44.55 -16.62
C GLU A 173 -6.68 -43.70 -17.90
N LEU A 174 -6.74 -42.38 -17.75
CA LEU A 174 -6.88 -41.42 -18.86
C LEU A 174 -5.71 -41.51 -19.83
N ALA A 175 -4.49 -41.55 -19.30
CA ALA A 175 -3.28 -41.67 -20.11
C ALA A 175 -3.25 -43.01 -20.85
N ARG A 176 -3.23 -44.12 -20.12
CA ARG A 176 -2.89 -45.43 -20.68
C ARG A 176 -4.03 -46.11 -21.44
N ARG A 177 -5.28 -45.92 -21.01
CA ARG A 177 -6.45 -46.59 -21.61
C ARG A 177 -7.23 -45.70 -22.57
N LYS A 178 -7.32 -44.40 -22.25
CA LYS A 178 -8.08 -43.45 -23.06
C LYS A 178 -7.23 -42.64 -24.03
N HIS A 179 -5.92 -42.92 -24.07
CA HIS A 179 -4.95 -42.25 -24.93
C HIS A 179 -4.90 -40.72 -24.75
N CYS A 180 -5.28 -40.22 -23.57
CA CYS A 180 -5.25 -38.79 -23.29
C CYS A 180 -3.82 -38.31 -22.97
N LYS A 181 -3.54 -37.04 -23.29
CA LYS A 181 -2.44 -36.28 -22.69
C LYS A 181 -2.94 -35.65 -21.40
N VAL A 182 -2.31 -35.92 -20.27
CA VAL A 182 -2.71 -35.40 -18.96
C VAL A 182 -1.64 -34.46 -18.42
N ILE A 183 -2.05 -33.29 -17.94
CA ILE A 183 -1.18 -32.30 -17.31
C ILE A 183 -1.68 -32.07 -15.90
N LEU A 184 -0.80 -32.24 -14.92
CA LEU A 184 -1.06 -31.91 -13.51
C LEU A 184 -0.39 -30.60 -13.17
N ILE A 185 -1.15 -29.65 -12.64
CA ILE A 185 -0.65 -28.36 -12.16
C ILE A 185 -0.95 -28.26 -10.67
N PHE A 186 0.09 -28.06 -9.85
CA PHE A 186 -0.07 -27.95 -8.40
C PHE A 186 1.17 -27.38 -7.70
N ASN A 187 1.02 -27.02 -6.43
CA ASN A 187 2.14 -26.76 -5.53
C ASN A 187 2.48 -28.02 -4.72
N GLN A 188 3.63 -28.64 -5.02
CA GLN A 188 4.05 -29.88 -4.36
C GLN A 188 4.32 -29.71 -2.86
N GLU A 189 4.83 -28.54 -2.44
CA GLU A 189 5.17 -28.27 -1.04
C GLU A 189 3.93 -28.00 -0.17
N SER A 190 2.75 -27.82 -0.79
CA SER A 190 1.51 -27.50 -0.11
C SER A 190 0.52 -28.66 -0.06
N LEU A 191 0.97 -29.89 -0.35
CA LEU A 191 0.16 -31.09 -0.12
C LEU A 191 -0.16 -31.22 1.39
N SER A 192 -1.39 -31.58 1.71
CA SER A 192 -2.01 -31.34 3.02
C SER A 192 -1.34 -32.05 4.20
N CYS A 193 -0.69 -33.19 3.96
CA CYS A 193 0.01 -33.95 4.98
C CYS A 193 1.14 -34.82 4.40
N GLU A 194 2.04 -35.29 5.27
CA GLU A 194 3.13 -36.19 4.88
C GLU A 194 2.64 -37.48 4.19
N GLU A 195 1.46 -37.99 4.57
CA GLU A 195 0.89 -39.20 3.98
C GLU A 195 0.51 -38.97 2.52
N GLU A 196 -0.10 -37.83 2.19
CA GLU A 196 -0.41 -37.47 0.80
C GLU A 196 0.83 -37.24 -0.03
N GLN A 197 1.86 -36.62 0.55
CA GLN A 197 3.13 -36.43 -0.12
C GLN A 197 3.82 -37.77 -0.43
N LYS A 198 3.89 -38.69 0.53
CA LYS A 198 4.40 -40.05 0.34
C LYS A 198 3.59 -40.84 -0.68
N ALA A 199 2.26 -40.71 -0.64
CA ALA A 199 1.38 -41.34 -1.61
C ALA A 199 1.66 -40.80 -3.02
N TYR A 200 1.74 -39.49 -3.20
CA TYR A 200 2.11 -38.88 -4.48
C TYR A 200 3.46 -39.39 -4.97
N GLU A 201 4.50 -39.38 -4.14
CA GLU A 201 5.85 -39.85 -4.50
C GLU A 201 5.84 -41.30 -5.01
N THR A 202 5.01 -42.15 -4.42
CA THR A 202 4.87 -43.56 -4.84
C THR A 202 4.23 -43.69 -6.23
N TYR A 203 3.18 -42.91 -6.53
CA TYR A 203 2.52 -42.97 -7.85
C TYR A 203 3.28 -42.20 -8.92
N ARG A 204 3.98 -41.13 -8.53
CA ARG A 204 4.77 -40.26 -9.40
C ARG A 204 5.72 -41.07 -10.28
N GLU A 205 6.50 -41.98 -9.70
CA GLU A 205 7.48 -42.79 -10.44
C GLU A 205 6.83 -43.61 -11.57
N LYS A 206 5.62 -44.12 -11.35
CA LYS A 206 4.93 -44.99 -12.31
C LYS A 206 4.11 -44.22 -13.34
N VAL A 207 3.48 -43.14 -12.92
CA VAL A 207 2.42 -42.46 -13.69
C VAL A 207 2.99 -41.27 -14.46
N VAL A 208 3.93 -40.51 -13.89
CA VAL A 208 4.42 -39.25 -14.46
C VAL A 208 5.57 -39.51 -15.41
N ASP A 209 5.43 -39.07 -16.66
CA ASP A 209 6.47 -39.24 -17.67
C ASP A 209 7.43 -38.04 -17.71
N ILE A 210 6.93 -36.82 -17.44
CA ILE A 210 7.73 -35.57 -17.45
C ILE A 210 7.40 -34.70 -16.24
N GLU A 211 8.43 -34.13 -15.62
CA GLU A 211 8.28 -33.08 -14.61
C GLU A 211 8.90 -31.76 -15.03
N LEU A 212 8.14 -30.70 -14.86
CA LEU A 212 8.53 -29.32 -15.15
C LEU A 212 8.33 -28.48 -13.90
N THR A 213 9.38 -27.78 -13.47
CA THR A 213 9.31 -26.83 -12.36
C THR A 213 9.34 -25.41 -12.89
N MET A 214 8.34 -24.61 -12.52
CA MET A 214 8.24 -23.21 -12.87
C MET A 214 8.90 -22.33 -11.80
N LEU A 215 10.02 -21.69 -12.17
CA LEU A 215 10.79 -20.76 -11.34
C LEU A 215 11.02 -19.47 -12.15
N PRO A 216 10.03 -18.58 -12.25
CA PRO A 216 10.16 -17.34 -13.01
C PRO A 216 11.07 -16.37 -12.27
N ALA A 217 11.77 -15.53 -13.02
CA ALA A 217 12.46 -14.39 -12.42
C ALA A 217 11.43 -13.33 -11.96
N VAL A 218 11.75 -12.58 -10.89
CA VAL A 218 10.90 -11.48 -10.39
C VAL A 218 10.46 -10.57 -11.52
N ARG A 219 11.40 -10.12 -12.35
CA ARG A 219 11.15 -9.20 -13.45
C ARG A 219 10.22 -9.77 -14.52
N GLU A 220 10.29 -11.07 -14.81
CA GLU A 220 9.40 -11.72 -15.79
C GLU A 220 7.94 -11.62 -15.31
N ASN A 221 7.68 -11.94 -14.05
CA ASN A 221 6.33 -11.87 -13.48
C ASN A 221 5.87 -10.44 -13.22
N PHE A 222 6.79 -9.55 -12.85
CA PHE A 222 6.52 -8.13 -12.67
C PHE A 222 5.96 -7.47 -13.94
N GLN A 223 6.55 -7.76 -15.09
CA GLN A 223 6.14 -7.22 -16.39
C GLN A 223 4.78 -7.75 -16.88
N LEU A 224 4.26 -8.83 -16.29
CA LEU A 224 2.88 -9.27 -16.54
C LEU A 224 1.84 -8.35 -15.88
N VAL A 225 2.25 -7.60 -14.85
CA VAL A 225 1.34 -6.80 -14.02
C VAL A 225 1.55 -5.30 -14.27
N PHE A 226 2.79 -4.83 -14.29
CA PHE A 226 3.13 -3.41 -14.40
C PHE A 226 3.59 -3.04 -15.81
N ASP A 227 3.05 -1.92 -16.33
CA ASP A 227 3.49 -1.34 -17.59
C ASP A 227 4.78 -0.52 -17.37
N SER A 228 5.79 -0.75 -18.21
CA SER A 228 7.05 0.00 -18.22
C SER A 228 6.90 1.51 -18.37
N ALA A 229 5.76 1.99 -18.91
CA ALA A 229 5.46 3.42 -19.02
C ALA A 229 4.94 4.05 -17.72
N SER A 230 4.57 3.26 -16.72
CA SER A 230 4.03 3.76 -15.44
C SER A 230 5.14 4.40 -14.59
N VAL A 231 4.83 5.55 -13.96
CA VAL A 231 5.69 6.20 -12.96
C VAL A 231 6.00 5.26 -11.78
N ASP A 232 5.05 4.39 -11.44
CA ASP A 232 5.18 3.44 -10.34
C ASP A 232 6.06 2.22 -10.72
N PHE A 233 6.41 2.03 -12.00
CA PHE A 233 7.13 0.83 -12.46
C PHE A 233 8.49 0.67 -11.78
N LYS A 234 9.33 1.70 -11.79
CA LYS A 234 10.70 1.61 -11.23
C LYS A 234 10.70 1.46 -9.70
N PRO A 235 9.94 2.27 -8.93
CA PRO A 235 9.88 2.12 -7.47
C PRO A 235 9.44 0.72 -7.04
N VAL A 236 8.33 0.22 -7.60
CA VAL A 236 7.78 -1.08 -7.21
C VAL A 236 8.68 -2.22 -7.68
N LEU A 237 9.32 -2.11 -8.87
CA LEU A 237 10.26 -3.14 -9.33
C LEU A 237 11.45 -3.29 -8.38
N ARG A 238 12.02 -2.18 -7.87
CA ARG A 238 13.12 -2.26 -6.89
C ARG A 238 12.70 -3.00 -5.63
N VAL A 239 11.51 -2.71 -5.13
CA VAL A 239 10.95 -3.40 -3.96
C VAL A 239 10.74 -4.89 -4.26
N ALA A 240 10.16 -5.22 -5.42
CA ALA A 240 9.94 -6.59 -5.82
C ALA A 240 11.25 -7.38 -5.98
N GLU A 241 12.30 -6.77 -6.53
CA GLU A 241 13.62 -7.40 -6.68
C GLU A 241 14.32 -7.60 -5.33
N GLU A 242 14.30 -6.60 -4.45
CA GLU A 242 14.86 -6.67 -3.10
C GLU A 242 14.19 -7.76 -2.26
N LEU A 243 12.87 -7.85 -2.34
CA LEU A 243 12.08 -8.77 -1.52
C LEU A 243 11.84 -10.13 -2.20
N GLY A 244 12.30 -10.31 -3.44
CA GLY A 244 12.14 -11.58 -4.18
C GLY A 244 10.70 -11.90 -4.57
N ILE A 245 9.86 -10.90 -4.82
CA ILE A 245 8.42 -11.06 -5.02
C ILE A 245 8.13 -11.65 -6.40
N VAL A 246 7.97 -12.96 -6.46
CA VAL A 246 7.57 -13.70 -7.68
C VAL A 246 6.06 -13.95 -7.77
N ASN A 247 5.31 -13.73 -6.68
CA ASN A 247 3.88 -14.01 -6.62
C ASN A 247 3.07 -12.93 -7.36
N ILE A 248 2.54 -13.27 -8.54
CA ILE A 248 1.74 -12.39 -9.40
C ILE A 248 0.52 -11.85 -8.66
N ARG A 249 -0.08 -12.61 -7.73
CA ARG A 249 -1.25 -12.13 -6.96
C ARG A 249 -0.86 -10.99 -6.03
N VAL A 250 0.29 -11.06 -5.38
CA VAL A 250 0.81 -9.97 -4.53
C VAL A 250 1.10 -8.73 -5.39
N LEU A 251 1.75 -8.91 -6.53
CA LEU A 251 2.00 -7.82 -7.48
C LEU A 251 0.69 -7.16 -7.98
N MET A 252 -0.34 -7.96 -8.29
CA MET A 252 -1.66 -7.43 -8.66
C MET A 252 -2.32 -6.67 -7.51
N LYS A 253 -2.14 -7.11 -6.27
CA LYS A 253 -2.63 -6.38 -5.08
C LYS A 253 -1.91 -5.05 -4.91
N MET A 254 -0.59 -5.00 -5.09
CA MET A 254 0.17 -3.74 -5.11
C MET A 254 -0.38 -2.78 -6.17
N LYS A 255 -0.54 -3.24 -7.42
CA LYS A 255 -1.10 -2.43 -8.50
C LYS A 255 -2.52 -1.95 -8.19
N SER A 256 -3.37 -2.83 -7.66
CA SER A 256 -4.74 -2.46 -7.28
C SER A 256 -4.77 -1.42 -6.16
N THR A 257 -3.83 -1.48 -5.21
CA THR A 257 -3.69 -0.47 -4.16
C THR A 257 -3.27 0.86 -4.79
N LEU A 258 -2.22 0.89 -5.61
CA LEU A 258 -1.77 2.12 -6.29
C LEU A 258 -2.88 2.78 -7.11
N ASN A 259 -3.60 1.98 -7.91
CA ASN A 259 -4.72 2.45 -8.72
C ASN A 259 -5.83 3.09 -7.89
N ARG A 260 -6.04 2.67 -6.63
CA ARG A 260 -7.06 3.26 -5.76
C ARG A 260 -6.70 4.68 -5.33
N PHE A 261 -5.41 5.00 -5.22
CA PHE A 261 -4.92 6.33 -4.86
C PHE A 261 -4.59 7.19 -6.09
N ASP A 262 -4.76 6.67 -7.30
CA ASP A 262 -4.24 7.31 -8.52
C ASP A 262 -4.83 8.70 -8.76
N GLU A 263 -6.16 8.81 -8.66
CA GLU A 263 -6.88 10.08 -8.78
C GLU A 263 -6.54 11.06 -7.65
N LEU A 264 -6.21 10.58 -6.45
CA LEU A 264 -5.89 11.41 -5.29
C LEU A 264 -4.46 11.95 -5.34
N LEU A 265 -3.60 11.33 -6.15
CA LEU A 265 -2.18 11.66 -6.30
C LEU A 265 -1.86 12.27 -7.67
N SER A 266 -2.86 12.69 -8.45
CA SER A 266 -2.67 13.17 -9.83
C SER A 266 -1.80 14.43 -9.91
N ASP A 267 -1.91 15.32 -8.93
CA ASP A 267 -1.24 16.63 -8.89
C ASP A 267 0.01 16.63 -8.00
N VAL A 268 0.43 15.44 -7.56
CA VAL A 268 1.55 15.27 -6.64
C VAL A 268 2.86 15.16 -7.43
N HIS A 269 3.92 15.79 -6.90
CA HIS A 269 5.25 15.73 -7.51
C HIS A 269 5.74 14.29 -7.70
N GLU A 270 6.43 14.02 -8.82
CA GLU A 270 6.84 12.65 -9.22
C GLU A 270 7.64 11.93 -8.12
N ILE A 271 8.53 12.63 -7.41
CA ILE A 271 9.31 12.05 -6.31
C ILE A 271 8.40 11.54 -5.18
N THR A 272 7.38 12.32 -4.79
CA THR A 272 6.43 11.90 -3.76
C THR A 272 5.60 10.71 -4.23
N ARG A 273 5.19 10.71 -5.51
CA ARG A 273 4.49 9.57 -6.12
C ARG A 273 5.34 8.30 -6.09
N GLN A 274 6.64 8.41 -6.44
CA GLN A 274 7.57 7.29 -6.40
C GLN A 274 7.85 6.79 -4.96
N THR A 275 7.94 7.69 -3.99
CA THR A 275 8.05 7.35 -2.56
C THR A 275 6.78 6.62 -2.10
N PHE A 276 5.61 7.15 -2.41
CA PHE A 276 4.33 6.51 -2.12
C PHE A 276 4.26 5.10 -2.74
N ALA A 277 4.69 4.94 -3.99
CA ALA A 277 4.69 3.64 -4.65
C ALA A 277 5.63 2.61 -4.00
N THR A 278 6.81 3.06 -3.56
CA THR A 278 7.75 2.25 -2.77
C THR A 278 7.09 1.76 -1.48
N HIS A 279 6.44 2.67 -0.74
CA HIS A 279 5.80 2.36 0.54
C HIS A 279 4.60 1.44 0.40
N VAL A 280 3.76 1.66 -0.63
CA VAL A 280 2.67 0.72 -0.98
C VAL A 280 3.22 -0.67 -1.26
N ALA A 281 4.31 -0.79 -2.01
CA ALA A 281 4.89 -2.09 -2.33
C ALA A 281 5.41 -2.81 -1.08
N VAL A 282 6.11 -2.11 -0.18
CA VAL A 282 6.64 -2.70 1.07
C VAL A 282 5.51 -3.10 2.02
N LEU A 283 4.53 -2.23 2.24
CA LEU A 283 3.40 -2.49 3.13
C LEU A 283 2.49 -3.60 2.58
N ALA A 284 2.20 -3.59 1.27
CA ALA A 284 1.41 -4.64 0.65
C ALA A 284 2.14 -5.99 0.64
N TRP A 285 3.47 -6.00 0.49
CA TRP A 285 4.27 -7.21 0.68
C TRP A 285 4.11 -7.76 2.09
N GLY A 286 4.35 -6.96 3.13
CA GLY A 286 4.21 -7.43 4.51
C GLY A 286 2.79 -7.86 4.89
N TYR A 287 1.77 -7.31 4.22
CA TYR A 287 0.37 -7.67 4.44
C TYR A 287 -0.06 -8.95 3.71
N PHE A 288 0.32 -9.11 2.44
CA PHE A 288 -0.17 -10.21 1.59
C PHE A 288 0.81 -11.38 1.47
N ASP A 289 2.09 -11.16 1.73
CA ASP A 289 3.13 -12.16 1.68
C ASP A 289 3.63 -12.47 3.09
N GLN A 290 3.95 -13.74 3.36
CA GLN A 290 4.36 -14.18 4.69
C GLN A 290 5.88 -14.24 4.77
N ASP A 291 6.52 -13.18 5.30
CA ASP A 291 7.91 -13.25 5.72
C ASP A 291 7.99 -13.89 7.12
N PRO A 292 8.86 -14.89 7.33
CA PRO A 292 8.94 -15.62 8.60
C PRO A 292 9.50 -14.77 9.76
N HIS A 293 10.08 -13.61 9.47
CA HIS A 293 10.75 -12.76 10.45
C HIS A 293 10.14 -11.38 10.59
N LEU A 294 9.38 -10.89 9.62
CA LEU A 294 8.85 -9.53 9.61
C LEU A 294 7.42 -9.48 9.05
N ASP A 295 6.44 -9.34 9.94
CA ASP A 295 5.03 -9.21 9.55
C ASP A 295 4.64 -7.75 9.28
N PHE A 296 3.44 -7.56 8.71
CA PHE A 296 2.86 -6.25 8.42
C PHE A 296 2.93 -5.27 9.60
N ARG A 297 2.53 -5.71 10.80
CA ARG A 297 2.53 -4.85 12.00
C ARG A 297 3.94 -4.44 12.38
N GLY A 298 4.89 -5.37 12.31
CA GLY A 298 6.30 -5.09 12.54
C GLY A 298 6.88 -4.07 11.55
N ILE A 299 6.41 -4.03 10.31
CA ILE A 299 6.80 -2.99 9.34
C ILE A 299 6.22 -1.64 9.75
N VAL A 300 4.91 -1.57 10.02
CA VAL A 300 4.21 -0.33 10.39
C VAL A 300 4.80 0.29 11.66
N GLU A 301 5.09 -0.51 12.69
CA GLU A 301 5.72 -0.05 13.94
C GLU A 301 7.12 0.56 13.70
N ARG A 302 7.88 0.02 12.74
CA ARG A 302 9.24 0.50 12.45
C ARG A 302 9.27 1.70 11.51
N LEU A 303 8.28 1.85 10.64
CA LEU A 303 8.08 3.06 9.83
C LEU A 303 7.56 4.23 10.68
N SER A 304 6.72 3.96 11.68
CA SER A 304 6.17 4.95 12.60
C SER A 304 7.10 5.29 13.78
N GLY A 305 8.00 4.38 14.14
CA GLY A 305 8.92 4.56 15.27
C GLY A 305 10.02 5.59 15.02
N ASN A 306 10.38 6.34 16.07
CA ASN A 306 11.54 7.23 16.07
C ASN A 306 12.81 6.39 15.79
N PRO A 307 13.49 6.56 14.62
CA PRO A 307 14.65 5.74 14.24
C PRO A 307 15.79 5.79 15.26
N TRP A 308 15.80 6.82 16.13
CA TRP A 308 16.81 7.05 17.14
C TRP A 308 16.74 6.05 18.32
N LEU A 309 15.55 5.58 18.74
CA LEU A 309 15.40 4.74 19.95
C LEU A 309 15.86 3.28 19.77
N SER A 310 15.84 2.76 18.54
CA SER A 310 16.32 1.40 18.23
C SER A 310 17.85 1.32 18.06
N TYR A 311 18.51 2.44 17.73
CA TYR A 311 19.97 2.51 17.59
C TYR A 311 20.74 2.49 18.93
N PHE A 312 20.12 2.89 20.04
CA PHE A 312 20.79 2.95 21.35
C PHE A 312 20.60 1.71 22.23
N SER A 313 19.83 0.70 21.80
CA SER A 313 19.35 -0.32 22.73
C SER A 313 19.96 -1.72 22.64
N LYS A 314 20.81 -2.10 21.66
CA LYS A 314 21.44 -3.45 21.69
C LYS A 314 22.82 -3.57 21.04
N LYS A 315 23.68 -4.40 21.66
CA LYS A 315 24.89 -4.99 21.03
C LYS A 315 24.45 -5.89 19.86
N GLU A 316 25.25 -5.97 18.79
CA GLU A 316 24.97 -6.73 17.55
C GLU A 316 24.51 -8.19 17.78
N ASP A 317 24.92 -8.81 18.89
CA ASP A 317 24.66 -10.22 19.19
C ASP A 317 23.24 -10.53 19.74
N GLU A 318 22.43 -9.52 20.14
CA GLU A 318 21.09 -9.72 20.74
C GLU A 318 19.93 -9.15 19.90
N GLU A 319 20.20 -8.81 18.64
CA GLU A 319 19.23 -8.16 17.80
C GLU A 319 18.10 -9.10 17.34
N ASN A 320 16.85 -8.65 17.44
CA ASN A 320 15.67 -9.38 16.99
C ASN A 320 15.78 -9.64 15.47
N PRO A 321 15.52 -10.86 14.97
CA PRO A 321 15.47 -11.15 13.54
C PRO A 321 14.63 -10.15 12.72
N ALA A 322 13.52 -9.65 13.28
CA ALA A 322 12.67 -8.66 12.65
C ALA A 322 13.38 -7.30 12.45
N ASP A 323 14.17 -6.86 13.43
CA ASP A 323 14.93 -5.60 13.36
C ASP A 323 16.03 -5.68 12.32
N ARG A 324 16.77 -6.79 12.29
CA ARG A 324 17.78 -7.04 11.25
C ARG A 324 17.17 -7.06 9.86
N ARG A 325 16.05 -7.80 9.71
CA ARG A 325 15.33 -7.91 8.43
C ARG A 325 14.85 -6.55 7.94
N PHE A 326 14.20 -5.77 8.81
CA PHE A 326 13.73 -4.43 8.45
C PHE A 326 14.89 -3.49 8.16
N ARG A 327 16.00 -3.54 8.92
CA ARG A 327 17.19 -2.71 8.67
C ARG A 327 17.77 -2.95 7.28
N THR A 328 17.91 -4.22 6.87
CA THR A 328 18.41 -4.55 5.52
C THR A 328 17.48 -4.00 4.43
N ILE A 329 16.17 -4.19 4.58
CA ILE A 329 15.17 -3.70 3.62
C ILE A 329 15.22 -2.16 3.55
N SER A 330 15.21 -1.49 4.70
CA SER A 330 15.24 -0.04 4.79
C SER A 330 16.54 0.57 4.28
N SER A 331 17.70 -0.08 4.46
CA SER A 331 18.96 0.39 3.87
C SER A 331 18.97 0.25 2.34
N ASN A 332 18.50 -0.88 1.81
CA ASN A 332 18.55 -1.17 0.38
C ASN A 332 17.53 -0.35 -0.42
N LEU A 333 16.37 -0.08 0.19
CA LEU A 333 15.29 0.70 -0.41
C LEU A 333 15.28 2.17 0.02
N GLN A 334 16.22 2.58 0.89
CA GLN A 334 16.31 3.93 1.48
C GLN A 334 15.01 4.37 2.18
N LEU A 335 14.31 3.42 2.83
CA LEU A 335 13.05 3.68 3.51
C LEU A 335 13.26 4.55 4.74
N ARG A 336 12.36 5.50 4.92
CA ARG A 336 12.21 6.34 6.12
C ARG A 336 10.72 6.40 6.45
N GLY A 337 10.35 6.87 7.64
CA GLY A 337 8.94 7.14 7.92
C GLY A 337 8.37 8.12 6.89
N PHE A 338 7.15 7.85 6.43
CA PHE A 338 6.46 8.70 5.47
C PHE A 338 5.08 9.05 5.99
N ASP A 339 4.71 10.33 5.91
CA ASP A 339 3.47 10.85 6.48
C ASP A 339 2.22 10.19 5.89
N LEU A 340 2.35 9.58 4.70
CA LEU A 340 1.24 8.88 4.04
C LEU A 340 1.12 7.38 4.39
N ASP A 341 2.05 6.82 5.17
CA ASP A 341 2.02 5.42 5.63
C ASP A 341 0.73 5.03 6.36
N PRO A 342 0.13 5.88 7.22
CA PRO A 342 -1.13 5.56 7.89
C PRO A 342 -2.29 5.34 6.92
N TYR A 343 -2.35 6.08 5.80
CA TYR A 343 -3.41 5.93 4.80
C TYR A 343 -3.28 4.62 4.03
N ILE A 344 -2.06 4.26 3.66
CA ILE A 344 -1.76 2.99 3.00
C ILE A 344 -2.14 1.83 3.94
N SER A 345 -1.68 1.91 5.19
CA SER A 345 -1.91 0.86 6.19
C SER A 345 -3.40 0.68 6.49
N ARG A 346 -4.13 1.78 6.72
CA ARG A 346 -5.58 1.75 6.94
C ARG A 346 -6.33 1.18 5.74
N TYR A 347 -5.92 1.51 4.52
CA TYR A 347 -6.53 0.94 3.32
C TYR A 347 -6.29 -0.56 3.21
N LEU A 348 -5.09 -1.05 3.49
CA LEU A 348 -4.80 -2.49 3.48
C LEU A 348 -5.61 -3.25 4.54
N GLU A 349 -5.79 -2.67 5.72
CA GLU A 349 -6.54 -3.31 6.81
C GLU A 349 -8.07 -3.24 6.66
N SER A 350 -8.60 -2.13 6.16
CA SER A 350 -10.05 -1.84 6.17
C SER A 350 -10.69 -1.67 4.78
N GLY A 351 -9.89 -1.46 3.74
CA GLY A 351 -10.36 -1.08 2.40
C GLY A 351 -10.88 0.35 2.29
N LEU A 352 -10.78 1.16 3.36
CA LEU A 352 -11.29 2.53 3.43
C LEU A 352 -10.18 3.58 3.34
N ILE A 353 -10.49 4.72 2.74
CA ILE A 353 -9.59 5.88 2.62
C ILE A 353 -10.31 7.09 3.19
N ASP A 354 -9.61 7.83 4.05
CA ASP A 354 -10.03 9.16 4.50
C ASP A 354 -9.54 10.20 3.49
N GLU A 355 -10.31 10.41 2.42
CA GLU A 355 -9.89 11.24 1.29
C GLU A 355 -9.71 12.72 1.68
N GLU A 356 -10.46 13.21 2.67
CA GLU A 356 -10.34 14.59 3.15
C GLU A 356 -9.04 14.79 3.94
N ALA A 357 -8.71 13.86 4.84
CA ALA A 357 -7.46 13.93 5.58
C ALA A 357 -6.25 13.76 4.66
N LEU A 358 -6.29 12.80 3.73
CA LEU A 358 -5.21 12.59 2.77
C LEU A 358 -4.95 13.83 1.91
N LYS A 359 -6.00 14.50 1.43
CA LYS A 359 -5.84 15.73 0.62
C LYS A 359 -5.15 16.84 1.41
N ARG A 360 -5.51 17.04 2.69
CA ARG A 360 -4.84 18.05 3.54
C ARG A 360 -3.35 17.75 3.71
N ASP A 361 -2.99 16.51 4.00
CA ASP A 361 -1.59 16.13 4.20
C ASP A 361 -0.79 16.21 2.88
N LEU A 362 -1.42 15.90 1.74
CA LEU A 362 -0.82 16.07 0.42
C LEU A 362 -0.59 17.55 0.07
N GLU A 363 -1.53 18.43 0.41
CA GLU A 363 -1.36 19.88 0.27
C GLU A 363 -0.17 20.37 1.11
N GLU A 364 -0.05 19.92 2.36
CA GLU A 364 1.09 20.25 3.23
C GLU A 364 2.43 19.77 2.64
N ILE A 365 2.50 18.52 2.17
CA ILE A 365 3.70 17.98 1.50
C ILE A 365 4.06 18.81 0.27
N SER A 366 3.06 19.18 -0.54
CA SER A 366 3.26 19.99 -1.74
C SER A 366 3.81 21.38 -1.39
N GLN A 367 3.25 22.05 -0.39
CA GLN A 367 3.75 23.36 0.07
C GLN A 367 5.19 23.26 0.59
N ASN A 368 5.51 22.22 1.35
CA ASN A 368 6.87 22.01 1.85
C ASN A 368 7.89 21.80 0.72
N GLN A 369 7.51 21.08 -0.35
CA GLN A 369 8.37 20.89 -1.52
C GLN A 369 8.60 22.18 -2.30
N ILE A 370 7.54 22.97 -2.49
CA ILE A 370 7.64 24.29 -3.11
C ILE A 370 8.59 25.20 -2.32
N ASN A 371 8.50 25.20 -0.98
CA ASN A 371 9.40 25.99 -0.13
C ASN A 371 10.86 25.54 -0.30
N LEU A 372 11.13 24.24 -0.40
CA LEU A 372 12.48 23.71 -0.67
C LEU A 372 13.00 24.11 -2.05
N GLU A 373 12.16 24.13 -3.09
CA GLU A 373 12.54 24.58 -4.43
C GLU A 373 12.93 26.07 -4.43
N VAL A 374 12.17 26.91 -3.74
CA VAL A 374 12.51 28.33 -3.57
C VAL A 374 13.87 28.49 -2.87
N SER A 375 14.12 27.77 -1.78
CA SER A 375 15.44 27.78 -1.12
C SER A 375 16.57 27.24 -2.01
N SER A 376 16.29 26.27 -2.91
CA SER A 376 17.27 25.78 -3.89
C SER A 376 17.72 26.87 -4.86
N LYS A 377 16.80 27.73 -5.33
CA LYS A 377 17.14 28.88 -6.21
C LYS A 377 18.10 29.84 -5.53
N PHE A 378 17.92 30.09 -4.23
CA PHE A 378 18.90 30.86 -3.46
C PHE A 378 20.25 30.13 -3.42
N SER A 379 20.28 28.83 -3.15
CA SER A 379 21.53 28.06 -3.14
C SER A 379 22.25 28.08 -4.50
N GLU A 380 21.52 28.02 -5.61
CA GLU A 380 22.08 28.12 -6.97
C GLU A 380 22.65 29.52 -7.23
N ALA A 381 21.93 30.57 -6.85
CA ALA A 381 22.42 31.95 -6.93
C ALA A 381 23.71 32.12 -6.10
N TRP A 382 23.77 31.58 -4.88
CA TRP A 382 24.98 31.60 -4.06
C TRP A 382 26.14 30.82 -4.67
N GLY A 383 25.87 29.77 -5.45
CA GLY A 383 26.88 29.04 -6.22
C GLY A 383 27.64 29.94 -7.19
N ILE A 384 26.97 30.90 -7.84
CA ILE A 384 27.62 31.88 -8.74
C ILE A 384 28.66 32.71 -7.98
N TYR A 385 28.36 33.06 -6.72
CA TYR A 385 29.27 33.80 -5.85
C TYR A 385 30.42 32.93 -5.29
N THR A 386 30.18 31.64 -5.01
CA THR A 386 31.18 30.77 -4.36
C THR A 386 32.09 30.02 -5.34
N ASP A 387 31.62 29.72 -6.55
CA ASP A 387 32.26 28.75 -7.44
C ASP A 387 33.14 29.40 -8.53
N SER A 388 33.21 30.74 -8.57
CA SER A 388 34.00 31.49 -9.55
C SER A 388 34.61 32.77 -8.95
N PHE A 389 35.75 33.19 -9.51
CA PHE A 389 36.35 34.51 -9.28
C PHE A 389 36.23 35.44 -10.50
N GLU A 390 35.46 35.03 -11.51
CA GLU A 390 35.14 35.87 -12.68
C GLU A 390 34.18 37.01 -12.30
N ASP A 391 34.19 38.09 -13.08
CA ASP A 391 33.32 39.26 -12.86
C ASP A 391 31.89 38.97 -13.32
N ASN A 392 31.17 38.18 -12.51
CA ASN A 392 29.81 37.70 -12.79
C ASN A 392 28.76 38.43 -11.94
N LEU A 393 29.02 39.68 -11.55
CA LEU A 393 28.20 40.43 -10.60
C LEU A 393 26.75 40.62 -11.07
N ASP A 394 26.55 40.97 -12.34
CA ASP A 394 25.21 41.19 -12.88
C ASP A 394 24.40 39.89 -13.00
N GLU A 395 25.08 38.77 -13.29
CA GLU A 395 24.48 37.43 -13.32
C GLU A 395 24.04 37.00 -11.91
N PHE A 396 24.91 37.18 -10.92
CA PHE A 396 24.62 36.88 -9.52
C PHE A 396 23.45 37.71 -8.97
N LYS A 397 23.45 39.03 -9.20
CA LYS A 397 22.32 39.90 -8.80
C LYS A 397 21.03 39.50 -9.50
N GLY A 398 21.10 39.19 -10.80
CA GLY A 398 19.97 38.71 -11.58
C GLY A 398 19.34 37.45 -10.98
N ALA A 399 20.18 36.46 -10.61
CA ALA A 399 19.72 35.21 -10.00
C ALA A 399 19.08 35.43 -8.62
N LEU A 400 19.64 36.31 -7.77
CA LEU A 400 19.04 36.66 -6.48
C LEU A 400 17.68 37.38 -6.65
N ILE A 401 17.58 38.31 -7.60
CA ILE A 401 16.32 39.01 -7.90
C ILE A 401 15.27 38.04 -8.44
N GLU A 402 15.66 37.10 -9.31
CA GLU A 402 14.78 36.05 -9.81
C GLU A 402 14.27 35.14 -8.68
N ALA A 403 15.14 34.76 -7.74
CA ALA A 403 14.76 33.99 -6.56
C ALA A 403 13.79 34.75 -5.63
N LEU A 404 13.82 36.09 -5.63
CA LEU A 404 12.87 36.96 -4.91
C LEU A 404 11.53 37.18 -5.64
N GLY A 405 11.28 36.49 -6.75
CA GLY A 405 10.08 36.69 -7.56
C GLY A 405 8.75 36.45 -6.82
N ASP A 406 8.62 35.34 -6.08
CA ASP A 406 7.43 35.04 -5.24
C ASP A 406 7.77 35.14 -3.75
N LEU A 407 7.71 36.37 -3.23
CA LEU A 407 8.02 36.69 -1.84
C LEU A 407 7.15 35.95 -0.81
N SER A 408 5.98 35.44 -1.19
CA SER A 408 5.09 34.71 -0.26
C SER A 408 5.67 33.39 0.23
N ARG A 409 6.66 32.86 -0.48
CA ARG A 409 7.27 31.53 -0.25
C ARG A 409 8.73 31.61 0.22
N VAL A 410 9.31 32.80 0.23
CA VAL A 410 10.70 33.01 0.65
C VAL A 410 10.78 32.97 2.17
N SER A 411 11.76 32.23 2.72
CA SER A 411 12.01 32.19 4.16
C SER A 411 12.64 33.49 4.67
N LEU A 412 12.45 33.84 5.95
CA LEU A 412 13.06 35.05 6.52
C LEU A 412 14.60 35.05 6.43
N GLY A 413 15.22 33.86 6.54
CA GLY A 413 16.67 33.72 6.45
C GLY A 413 17.19 33.99 5.04
N ASP A 414 16.59 33.35 4.04
CA ASP A 414 16.94 33.52 2.63
C ASP A 414 16.66 34.96 2.17
N PHE A 415 15.50 35.50 2.55
CA PHE A 415 15.11 36.88 2.25
C PHE A 415 16.12 37.88 2.82
N SER A 416 16.43 37.79 4.12
CA SER A 416 17.36 38.71 4.78
C SER A 416 18.75 38.67 4.14
N SER A 417 19.25 37.48 3.84
CA SER A 417 20.59 37.33 3.26
C SER A 417 20.67 37.87 1.83
N ALA A 418 19.62 37.65 1.03
CA ALA A 418 19.52 38.17 -0.32
C ALA A 418 19.43 39.71 -0.37
N ILE A 419 18.55 40.32 0.42
CA ILE A 419 18.41 41.79 0.42
C ILE A 419 19.65 42.48 1.00
N ASP A 420 20.28 41.92 2.03
CA ASP A 420 21.49 42.50 2.63
C ASP A 420 22.61 42.55 1.57
N THR A 421 22.73 41.49 0.77
CA THR A 421 23.75 41.38 -0.28
C THR A 421 23.44 42.26 -1.49
N LEU A 422 22.19 42.29 -1.95
CA LEU A 422 21.76 43.17 -3.04
C LEU A 422 21.97 44.65 -2.69
N GLU A 423 21.68 45.04 -1.45
CA GLU A 423 21.93 46.39 -0.93
C GLU A 423 23.44 46.70 -0.84
N GLU A 424 24.26 45.75 -0.38
CA GLU A 424 25.74 45.87 -0.36
C GLU A 424 26.33 46.10 -1.77
N PHE A 425 25.70 45.57 -2.83
CA PHE A 425 26.08 45.80 -4.23
C PHE A 425 25.32 46.95 -4.93
N GLY A 426 24.56 47.75 -4.17
CA GLY A 426 23.95 49.00 -4.65
C GLY A 426 22.58 48.89 -5.32
N GLU A 427 21.88 47.77 -5.17
CA GLU A 427 20.49 47.60 -5.65
C GLU A 427 19.48 48.22 -4.66
N ASP A 428 18.38 48.77 -5.17
CA ASP A 428 17.27 49.26 -4.34
C ASP A 428 16.37 48.11 -3.89
N VAL A 429 16.46 47.77 -2.60
CA VAL A 429 15.69 46.65 -2.00
C VAL A 429 14.38 47.09 -1.33
N SER A 430 14.07 48.39 -1.31
CA SER A 430 12.95 48.95 -0.53
C SER A 430 11.57 48.37 -0.93
N GLY A 431 11.38 48.13 -2.23
CA GLY A 431 10.18 47.50 -2.78
C GLY A 431 9.98 46.07 -2.30
N TYR A 432 11.05 45.26 -2.31
CA TYR A 432 11.00 43.88 -1.83
C TYR A 432 10.73 43.80 -0.33
N VAL A 433 11.39 44.65 0.47
CA VAL A 433 11.18 44.72 1.92
C VAL A 433 9.72 45.06 2.25
N SER A 434 9.15 46.04 1.56
CA SER A 434 7.76 46.48 1.80
C SER A 434 6.74 45.39 1.48
N GLU A 435 6.90 44.69 0.36
CA GLU A 435 5.98 43.63 -0.04
C GLU A 435 6.16 42.38 0.83
N TYR A 436 7.39 42.00 1.19
CA TYR A 436 7.66 40.87 2.07
C TYR A 436 7.01 41.05 3.45
N LEU A 437 7.16 42.23 4.07
CA LEU A 437 6.51 42.59 5.34
C LEU A 437 4.98 42.49 5.27
N LYS A 438 4.39 42.84 4.12
CA LYS A 438 2.95 42.79 3.89
C LYS A 438 2.43 41.37 3.72
N VAL A 439 3.16 40.52 3.00
CA VAL A 439 2.76 39.13 2.73
C VAL A 439 2.95 38.25 3.97
N HIS A 440 3.98 38.49 4.78
CA HIS A 440 4.32 37.67 5.94
C HIS A 440 3.87 38.26 7.29
N GLN A 441 2.84 39.10 7.32
CA GLN A 441 2.40 39.76 8.57
C GLN A 441 2.13 38.78 9.73
N HIS A 442 1.46 37.67 9.45
CA HIS A 442 1.12 36.68 10.48
C HIS A 442 2.35 35.95 11.02
N SER A 443 3.21 35.42 10.14
CA SER A 443 4.42 34.67 10.53
C SER A 443 5.45 35.57 11.21
N LEU A 444 5.62 36.81 10.75
CA LEU A 444 6.53 37.80 11.35
C LEU A 444 6.05 38.28 12.72
N GLY A 445 4.73 38.31 12.95
CA GLY A 445 4.15 38.61 14.26
C GLY A 445 4.52 37.61 15.36
N MET A 446 4.85 36.37 14.98
CA MET A 446 5.19 35.26 15.89
C MET A 446 6.70 35.00 16.03
N VAL A 447 7.56 35.79 15.38
CA VAL A 447 9.02 35.60 15.44
C VAL A 447 9.53 35.78 16.87
N ASP A 448 10.26 34.76 17.36
CA ASP A 448 10.88 34.80 18.68
C ASP A 448 12.07 35.78 18.69
N ARG A 449 11.79 36.99 19.17
CA ARG A 449 12.75 38.09 19.33
C ARG A 449 13.67 37.92 20.54
N THR A 450 13.46 36.89 21.38
CA THR A 450 14.26 36.64 22.59
C THR A 450 15.48 35.76 22.33
N HIS A 451 15.58 35.17 21.14
CA HIS A 451 16.73 34.35 20.74
C HIS A 451 17.77 35.21 19.99
N PRO A 452 18.85 35.70 20.65
CA PRO A 452 19.69 36.77 20.12
C PRO A 452 20.40 36.37 18.81
N MET A 453 20.81 35.10 18.70
CA MET A 453 21.60 34.61 17.56
C MET A 453 20.88 34.59 16.21
N ARG A 454 19.54 34.63 16.14
CA ARG A 454 18.79 34.63 14.87
C ARG A 454 18.27 36.02 14.49
N TYR A 455 17.78 36.79 15.46
CA TYR A 455 17.24 38.13 15.21
C TYR A 455 18.33 39.18 14.96
N GLU A 456 19.47 39.10 15.66
CA GLU A 456 20.60 40.04 15.48
C GLU A 456 21.29 39.92 14.12
N ARG A 457 21.06 38.83 13.39
CA ARG A 457 21.67 38.58 12.07
C ARG A 457 21.00 39.34 10.92
N ILE A 458 19.79 39.87 11.11
CA ILE A 458 19.10 40.67 10.09
C ILE A 458 19.76 42.04 10.02
N LYS A 459 20.57 42.35 8.99
CA LYS A 459 21.31 43.62 8.94
C LYS A 459 20.44 44.78 8.45
N ASN A 460 19.57 44.55 7.46
CA ASN A 460 18.74 45.59 6.85
C ASN A 460 17.83 46.30 7.89
N PRO A 461 18.00 47.62 8.12
CA PRO A 461 17.25 48.37 9.14
C PRO A 461 15.75 48.49 8.84
N ALA A 462 15.37 48.57 7.55
CA ALA A 462 13.97 48.71 7.16
C ALA A 462 13.19 47.42 7.43
N LEU A 463 13.78 46.26 7.11
CA LEU A 463 13.21 44.95 7.44
C LEU A 463 13.08 44.77 8.96
N ARG A 464 14.15 45.06 9.72
CA ARG A 464 14.14 44.95 11.18
C ARG A 464 13.04 45.80 11.82
N ASN A 465 12.99 47.09 11.48
CA ASN A 465 11.97 48.02 11.99
C ASN A 465 10.55 47.58 11.58
N GLY A 466 10.37 47.04 10.37
CA GLY A 466 9.09 46.52 9.91
C GLY A 466 8.62 45.30 10.70
N ILE A 467 9.52 44.35 10.99
CA ILE A 467 9.24 43.19 11.83
C ILE A 467 8.87 43.65 13.25
N ASP A 468 9.61 44.59 13.82
CA ASP A 468 9.29 45.16 15.14
C ASP A 468 7.89 45.78 15.15
N GLN A 469 7.53 46.57 14.14
CA GLN A 469 6.19 47.17 14.06
C GLN A 469 5.06 46.15 13.89
N ILE A 470 5.25 45.12 13.05
CA ILE A 470 4.24 44.05 12.87
C ILE A 470 4.05 43.30 14.17
N ALA A 471 5.16 42.95 14.80
CA ALA A 471 5.14 42.10 15.96
C ALA A 471 4.79 42.89 17.25
N ASP A 472 4.95 44.21 17.27
CA ASP A 472 4.41 45.09 18.31
C ASP A 472 2.92 45.39 18.11
N LYS A 473 2.43 45.42 16.85
CA LYS A 473 0.98 45.43 16.55
C LYS A 473 0.30 44.10 16.89
N ALA A 474 1.01 42.98 16.75
CA ALA A 474 0.54 41.65 17.15
C ALA A 474 0.57 41.45 18.67
N LYS A 475 1.29 42.29 19.43
CA LYS A 475 1.22 42.33 20.90
C LYS A 475 0.03 43.17 21.36
N SER A 476 -1.19 42.65 21.19
CA SER A 476 -2.27 42.98 22.12
C SER A 476 -2.20 42.00 23.28
N PHE A 477 -1.55 42.37 24.38
CA PHE A 477 -1.61 41.54 25.59
C PHE A 477 -3.07 41.51 26.08
N SER A 478 -3.80 40.45 25.76
CA SER A 478 -5.08 40.12 26.39
C SER A 478 -4.85 38.99 27.39
N ILE A 479 -5.61 38.98 28.48
CA ILE A 479 -5.56 37.86 29.45
C ILE A 479 -5.83 36.53 28.73
N ASP A 480 -6.71 36.57 27.73
CA ASP A 480 -7.17 35.42 26.98
C ASP A 480 -6.05 34.77 26.16
N GLU A 481 -5.32 35.56 25.38
CA GLU A 481 -4.24 35.09 24.52
C GLU A 481 -3.05 34.59 25.35
N VAL A 482 -2.69 35.31 26.43
CA VAL A 482 -1.57 34.91 27.29
C VAL A 482 -1.90 33.63 28.06
N ALA A 483 -3.11 33.50 28.60
CA ALA A 483 -3.51 32.28 29.32
C ALA A 483 -3.63 31.07 28.38
N GLU A 484 -4.09 31.25 27.14
CA GLU A 484 -4.16 30.20 26.13
C GLU A 484 -2.80 29.72 25.66
N LYS A 485 -1.90 30.67 25.39
CA LYS A 485 -0.51 30.37 25.04
C LYS A 485 0.17 29.55 26.12
N ILE A 486 0.06 29.95 27.39
CA ILE A 486 0.67 29.23 28.51
C ILE A 486 0.06 27.82 28.64
N ALA A 487 -1.27 27.72 28.55
CA ALA A 487 -1.97 26.45 28.73
C ALA A 487 -1.69 25.42 27.64
N THR A 488 -1.42 25.85 26.41
CA THR A 488 -1.20 24.96 25.26
C THR A 488 0.28 24.68 25.04
N GLN A 489 1.12 25.71 25.12
CA GLN A 489 2.54 25.63 24.78
C GLN A 489 3.43 25.31 25.98
N HIS A 490 2.89 25.36 27.21
CA HIS A 490 3.63 25.13 28.46
C HIS A 490 4.91 26.01 28.56
N GLY A 491 4.86 27.21 27.99
CA GLY A 491 5.97 28.15 27.92
C GLY A 491 5.50 29.60 27.94
N TRP A 492 6.26 30.46 28.59
CA TRP A 492 6.02 31.90 28.69
C TRP A 492 7.34 32.66 28.58
N ASN A 493 7.26 33.92 28.15
CA ASN A 493 8.40 34.83 28.17
C ASN A 493 8.31 35.78 29.40
N PRO A 494 9.38 36.53 29.73
CA PRO A 494 9.37 37.44 30.87
C PRO A 494 8.32 38.57 30.78
N GLU A 495 7.91 38.96 29.58
CA GLU A 495 6.91 40.01 29.37
C GLU A 495 5.49 39.52 29.62
N ASP A 496 5.19 38.25 29.31
CA ASP A 496 3.92 37.58 29.64
C ASP A 496 3.69 37.60 31.17
N ILE A 497 4.75 37.35 31.94
CA ILE A 497 4.70 37.36 33.42
C ILE A 497 4.55 38.78 33.96
N LYS A 498 5.29 39.76 33.44
CA LYS A 498 5.13 41.17 33.84
C LYS A 498 3.73 41.69 33.52
N TYR A 499 3.17 41.32 32.37
CA TYR A 499 1.81 41.68 32.01
C TYR A 499 0.81 41.06 32.98
N LEU A 500 0.87 39.74 33.24
CA LEU A 500 -0.01 39.09 34.20
C LEU A 500 0.13 39.63 35.64
N GLU A 501 1.35 39.97 36.05
CA GLU A 501 1.64 40.59 37.35
C GLU A 501 1.03 41.99 37.47
N SER A 502 0.96 42.74 36.37
CA SER A 502 0.38 44.09 36.36
C SER A 502 -1.14 44.12 36.53
N LEU A 503 -1.81 42.97 36.34
CA LEU A 503 -3.26 42.85 36.37
C LEU A 503 -3.78 42.64 37.80
N SER A 504 -4.91 43.28 38.09
CA SER A 504 -5.62 43.13 39.36
C SER A 504 -6.56 41.93 39.33
N LYS A 505 -7.01 41.52 40.53
CA LYS A 505 -8.11 40.55 40.68
C LYS A 505 -9.39 40.95 39.92
N ASP A 506 -9.67 42.26 39.79
CA ASP A 506 -10.87 42.74 39.11
C ASP A 506 -10.76 42.54 37.59
N ASP A 507 -9.56 42.70 37.02
CA ASP A 507 -9.29 42.44 35.60
C ASP A 507 -9.52 40.95 35.26
N PHE A 508 -8.99 40.05 36.10
CA PHE A 508 -9.22 38.61 35.94
C PHE A 508 -10.70 38.25 36.10
N LYS A 509 -11.42 38.87 37.03
CA LYS A 509 -12.86 38.65 37.23
C LYS A 509 -13.68 39.10 36.03
N VAL A 510 -13.37 40.28 35.47
CA VAL A 510 -14.04 40.80 34.27
C VAL A 510 -13.81 39.85 33.09
N TRP A 511 -12.58 39.40 32.87
CA TRP A 511 -12.25 38.44 31.82
C TRP A 511 -12.96 37.08 32.02
N MET A 512 -12.95 36.50 33.23
CA MET A 512 -13.68 35.24 33.49
C MET A 512 -15.18 35.36 33.17
N LYS A 513 -15.77 36.55 33.39
CA LYS A 513 -17.20 36.81 33.14
C LYS A 513 -17.50 37.23 31.71
N SER A 514 -16.49 37.56 30.88
CA SER A 514 -16.68 37.88 29.47
C SER A 514 -16.91 36.66 28.58
N SER A 515 -16.95 35.46 29.18
CA SER A 515 -17.17 34.17 28.49
C SER A 515 -16.11 33.85 27.42
N PRO A 516 -14.81 33.82 27.78
CA PRO A 516 -13.75 33.40 26.87
C PRO A 516 -13.89 31.91 26.49
N GLU A 517 -13.52 31.59 25.26
CA GLU A 517 -13.46 30.20 24.80
C GLU A 517 -12.46 29.40 25.64
N ASN A 518 -12.73 28.12 25.88
CA ASN A 518 -11.83 27.21 26.59
C ASN A 518 -11.36 27.70 27.99
N LEU A 519 -12.17 28.52 28.69
CA LEU A 519 -11.84 29.11 30.00
C LEU A 519 -11.25 28.11 31.00
N THR A 520 -11.76 26.87 31.04
CA THR A 520 -11.25 25.83 31.96
C THR A 520 -9.80 25.46 31.68
N VAL A 521 -9.42 25.36 30.41
CA VAL A 521 -8.05 25.05 29.97
C VAL A 521 -7.13 26.22 30.31
N LYS A 522 -7.56 27.45 29.97
CA LYS A 522 -6.80 28.69 30.24
C LYS A 522 -6.58 28.92 31.74
N LEU A 523 -7.55 28.58 32.59
CA LEU A 523 -7.41 28.68 34.04
C LEU A 523 -6.58 27.55 34.65
N ARG A 524 -6.89 26.28 34.40
CA ARG A 524 -6.15 25.16 35.04
C ARG A 524 -4.76 24.96 34.46
N GLY A 525 -4.66 24.91 33.13
CA GLY A 525 -3.40 24.65 32.42
C GLY A 525 -2.55 25.90 32.25
N GLY A 526 -3.16 27.08 32.29
CA GLY A 526 -2.45 28.36 32.16
C GLY A 526 -2.16 29.01 33.50
N LEU A 527 -3.11 29.79 34.01
CA LEU A 527 -2.88 30.71 35.12
C LEU A 527 -2.69 30.03 36.49
N LEU A 528 -3.40 28.93 36.77
CA LEU A 528 -3.28 28.20 38.03
C LEU A 528 -2.12 27.19 38.05
N MET A 529 -1.52 26.87 36.91
CA MET A 529 -0.34 26.00 36.84
C MET A 529 0.84 26.58 37.65
N PHE A 530 0.91 27.91 37.77
CA PHE A 530 1.89 28.60 38.61
C PHE A 530 1.82 28.25 40.10
N ARG A 531 0.73 27.63 40.58
CA ARG A 531 0.58 27.16 41.97
C ARG A 531 1.65 26.15 42.37
N ASP A 532 1.97 25.25 41.44
CA ASP A 532 2.85 24.11 41.68
C ASP A 532 4.27 24.34 41.14
N LEU A 533 4.54 25.52 40.59
CA LEU A 533 5.79 25.84 39.90
C LEU A 533 6.88 26.29 40.88
N GLN A 534 7.92 25.48 41.05
CA GLN A 534 9.11 25.85 41.82
C GLN A 534 10.13 26.57 40.94
N SER A 535 10.40 27.85 41.24
CA SER A 535 11.42 28.63 40.55
C SER A 535 12.76 28.60 41.28
N SER A 536 13.85 28.42 40.55
CA SER A 536 15.22 28.60 41.05
C SER A 536 15.59 30.08 41.26
N ASN A 537 14.81 31.01 40.70
CA ASN A 537 14.93 32.46 40.91
C ASN A 537 13.87 32.95 41.93
N PRO A 538 14.28 33.47 43.12
CA PRO A 538 13.36 33.94 44.15
C PRO A 538 12.42 35.08 43.70
N GLU A 539 12.84 35.93 42.76
CA GLU A 539 12.00 37.01 42.25
C GLU A 539 10.87 36.48 41.36
N ASP A 540 11.15 35.53 40.48
CA ASP A 540 10.12 34.94 39.61
C ASP A 540 9.11 34.12 40.42
N GLY A 541 9.57 33.44 41.48
CA GLY A 541 8.67 32.77 42.42
C GLY A 541 7.67 33.72 43.10
N LYS A 542 8.08 34.95 43.44
CA LYS A 542 7.16 35.96 43.99
C LYS A 542 6.14 36.44 42.94
N ARG A 543 6.58 36.62 41.70
CA ARG A 543 5.69 37.03 40.59
C ARG A 543 4.61 35.99 40.33
N TYR A 544 4.99 34.71 40.25
CA TYR A 544 4.05 33.61 40.10
C TYR A 544 3.04 33.55 41.25
N ALA A 545 3.51 33.71 42.49
CA ALA A 545 2.62 33.74 43.66
C ALA A 545 1.63 34.93 43.61
N ALA A 546 2.06 36.10 43.17
CA ALA A 546 1.20 37.28 43.03
C ALA A 546 0.11 37.07 41.96
N ILE A 547 0.46 36.47 40.82
CA ILE A 547 -0.50 36.14 39.75
C ILE A 547 -1.54 35.14 40.27
N VAL A 548 -1.10 34.04 40.88
CA VAL A 548 -2.00 33.01 41.45
C VAL A 548 -2.92 33.62 42.50
N GLN A 549 -2.40 34.49 43.36
CA GLN A 549 -3.18 35.15 44.39
C GLN A 549 -4.33 36.00 43.80
N ASN A 550 -4.04 36.78 42.75
CA ASN A 550 -5.05 37.61 42.09
C ASN A 550 -6.12 36.75 41.38
N VAL A 551 -5.70 35.69 40.69
CA VAL A 551 -6.60 34.75 40.00
C VAL A 551 -7.49 33.99 40.98
N GLU A 552 -6.93 33.47 42.07
CA GLU A 552 -7.73 32.77 43.10
C GLU A 552 -8.69 33.72 43.81
N THR A 553 -8.28 34.95 44.08
CA THR A 553 -9.16 35.94 44.71
C THR A 553 -10.32 36.29 43.79
N ALA A 554 -10.07 36.46 42.48
CA ALA A 554 -11.12 36.63 41.47
C ALA A 554 -12.09 35.44 41.45
N LEU A 555 -11.57 34.21 41.47
CA LEU A 555 -12.39 32.99 41.53
C LEU A 555 -13.24 32.90 42.81
N ARG A 556 -12.69 33.26 43.98
CA ARG A 556 -13.44 33.31 45.25
C ARG A 556 -14.55 34.37 45.20
N GLU A 557 -14.29 35.51 44.58
CA GLU A 557 -15.33 36.52 44.38
C GLU A 557 -16.44 36.00 43.45
N VAL A 558 -16.11 35.37 42.32
CA VAL A 558 -17.09 34.73 41.42
C VAL A 558 -17.88 33.62 42.15
N ALA A 559 -17.22 32.84 43.00
CA ALA A 559 -17.84 31.80 43.85
C ALA A 559 -18.83 32.38 44.86
N SER A 560 -18.59 33.59 45.36
CA SER A 560 -19.47 34.26 46.33
C SER A 560 -20.78 34.76 45.72
N GLU A 561 -20.85 34.92 44.38
CA GLU A 561 -22.02 35.50 43.71
C GLU A 561 -23.26 34.59 43.75
N ASN A 562 -23.09 33.27 43.71
CA ASN A 562 -24.18 32.30 43.82
C ASN A 562 -23.67 30.87 44.09
N GLU A 563 -24.55 30.00 44.58
CA GLU A 563 -24.24 28.59 44.91
C GLU A 563 -23.74 27.78 43.71
N PHE A 564 -24.18 28.12 42.49
CA PHE A 564 -23.76 27.42 41.28
C PHE A 564 -22.29 27.70 40.92
N ASN A 565 -21.88 28.97 40.98
CA ASN A 565 -20.48 29.36 40.81
C ASN A 565 -19.60 28.82 41.94
N ARG A 566 -20.09 28.81 43.19
CA ARG A 566 -19.39 28.19 44.32
C ARG A 566 -19.01 26.74 44.04
N ARG A 567 -19.95 25.95 43.53
CA ARG A 567 -19.70 24.53 43.17
C ARG A 567 -18.77 24.39 41.98
N ARG A 568 -18.88 25.25 40.96
CA ARG A 568 -17.96 25.24 39.80
C ARG A 568 -16.53 25.54 40.22
N VAL A 569 -16.32 26.60 41.00
CA VAL A 569 -14.99 27.01 41.44
C VAL A 569 -14.33 25.94 42.30
N LYS A 570 -15.09 25.39 43.26
CA LYS A 570 -14.60 24.30 44.11
C LYS A 570 -14.26 23.03 43.32
N ASN A 571 -15.17 22.56 42.47
CA ASN A 571 -15.03 21.23 41.84
C ASN A 571 -14.11 21.24 40.61
N ILE A 572 -14.00 22.37 39.90
CA ILE A 572 -13.24 22.46 38.64
C ILE A 572 -11.86 23.07 38.87
N TYR A 573 -11.74 24.08 39.73
CA TYR A 573 -10.48 24.82 39.93
C TYR A 573 -9.81 24.54 41.29
N GLU A 574 -10.46 23.75 42.15
CA GLU A 574 -9.92 23.36 43.46
C GLU A 574 -9.53 24.58 44.32
N VAL A 575 -10.30 25.66 44.20
CA VAL A 575 -10.17 26.88 45.02
C VAL A 575 -11.33 26.89 46.01
N GLU A 576 -11.01 26.88 47.31
CA GLU A 576 -11.99 27.01 48.40
C GLU A 576 -12.28 28.45 48.83
#